data_AF-A0A8X7TJ96-F1
#
_entry.id   AF-A0A8X7TJ96-F1
#
_cell.length_a   1.000
_cell.length_b   1.000
_cell.length_c   1.000
_cell.angle_alpha   90.00
_cell.angle_beta   90.00
_cell.angle_gamma   90.00
#
_symmetry.space_group_name_H-M   'P 1'
#
loop_
_entity.id
_entity.type
_entity.pdbx_description
1 polymer ?
#
loop_
_entity_poly.entity_id
_entity_poly.type
_entity_poly.pdbx_seq_one_letter_code
_entity_poly.pdbx_strand_id
1 'polypeptide(L)'
;MARYSAGTVDCPGSPKSVRIVVVGDKGTGKSSLIVAAASDSFPPNVPPVLPDTNLPLEFFPDGVPVTIVDTSSRYITSRSI
;
A
#
# COMPACT_ATOMS: atom_id res chain seq x y z
N MET A 1 12.70 8.29 17.22
CA MET A 1 11.41 7.62 17.50
C MET A 1 10.39 8.09 16.49
N ALA A 2 10.15 7.34 15.42
CA ALA A 2 9.23 7.75 14.36
C ALA A 2 7.78 7.56 14.80
N ARG A 3 7.01 8.64 14.80
CA ARG A 3 5.55 8.62 14.91
C ARG A 3 5.03 9.18 13.59
N TYR A 4 4.63 8.31 12.68
CA TYR A 4 3.75 8.69 11.57
C TYR A 4 2.65 7.63 11.46
N SER A 5 1.61 7.84 12.26
CA SER A 5 0.28 7.32 11.98
C SER A 5 -0.69 8.44 12.31
N ALA A 6 -1.31 8.99 11.28
CA ALA A 6 -2.61 9.62 11.37
C ALA A 6 -3.21 9.58 9.96
N GLY A 7 -4.38 8.94 9.84
CA GLY A 7 -5.24 9.15 8.69
C GLY A 7 -5.38 10.65 8.46
N THR A 8 -5.23 11.06 7.21
CA THR A 8 -5.20 12.46 6.82
C THR A 8 -6.52 13.12 7.22
N VAL A 9 -6.45 14.00 8.22
CA VAL A 9 -7.44 15.06 8.40
C VAL A 9 -7.32 15.95 7.17
N ASP A 10 -8.36 15.98 6.34
CA ASP A 10 -8.36 16.79 5.12
C ASP A 10 -8.53 18.26 5.53
N CYS A 11 -7.41 18.96 5.69
CA CYS A 11 -7.40 20.38 6.00
C CYS A 11 -7.59 21.15 4.69
N PRO A 12 -8.43 22.21 4.63
CA PRO A 12 -8.48 23.06 3.45
C PRO A 12 -7.10 23.70 3.20
N GLY A 13 -6.32 23.12 2.27
CA GLY A 13 -4.93 23.48 2.00
C GLY A 13 -3.89 22.36 2.11
N SER A 14 -4.22 21.16 2.61
CA SER A 14 -3.32 20.00 2.53
C SER A 14 -3.29 19.38 1.13
N PRO A 15 -2.15 18.87 0.66
CA PRO A 15 -2.10 18.11 -0.59
C PRO A 15 -3.01 16.88 -0.47
N LYS A 16 -3.91 16.72 -1.44
CA LYS A 16 -4.84 15.58 -1.50
C LYS A 16 -4.04 14.29 -1.53
N SER A 17 -4.30 13.37 -0.59
CA SER A 17 -3.64 12.07 -0.57
C SER A 17 -4.18 11.15 -1.67
N VAL A 18 -3.33 10.29 -2.21
CA VAL A 18 -3.70 9.29 -3.22
C VAL A 18 -3.60 7.90 -2.60
N ARG A 19 -4.64 7.09 -2.78
CA ARG A 19 -4.67 5.71 -2.31
C ARG A 19 -4.78 4.77 -3.51
N ILE A 20 -3.80 3.89 -3.66
CA ILE A 20 -3.69 2.93 -4.77
C ILE A 20 -4.00 1.55 -4.22
N VAL A 21 -4.96 0.85 -4.79
CA VAL A 21 -5.26 -0.54 -4.42
C VAL A 21 -4.69 -1.48 -5.47
N VAL A 22 -3.88 -2.44 -5.04
CA VAL A 22 -3.28 -3.44 -5.93
C VAL A 22 -4.11 -4.70 -5.90
N VAL A 23 -4.65 -5.11 -7.05
CA VAL A 23 -5.51 -6.28 -7.22
C VAL A 23 -4.95 -7.26 -8.24
N GLY A 24 -5.37 -8.53 -8.15
CA GLY A 24 -4.92 -9.58 -9.05
C GLY A 24 -4.90 -10.97 -8.39
N ASP A 25 -4.70 -11.99 -9.22
CA ASP A 25 -4.83 -13.38 -8.81
C ASP A 25 -3.80 -13.83 -7.76
N LYS A 26 -4.06 -14.98 -7.15
CA LYS A 26 -3.13 -15.59 -6.19
C LYS A 26 -1.81 -15.91 -6.91
N GLY A 27 -0.69 -15.49 -6.32
CA GLY A 27 0.65 -15.82 -6.82
C GLY A 27 1.19 -14.92 -7.93
N THR A 28 0.48 -13.87 -8.34
CA THR A 28 0.96 -12.92 -9.37
C THR A 28 2.02 -11.93 -8.87
N GLY A 29 2.37 -11.98 -7.58
CA GLY A 29 3.41 -11.12 -7.01
C GLY A 29 2.96 -9.74 -6.55
N LYS A 30 1.68 -9.52 -6.23
CA LYS A 30 1.15 -8.24 -5.73
C LYS A 30 1.97 -7.65 -4.58
N SER A 31 2.09 -8.38 -3.47
CA SER A 31 2.87 -7.97 -2.31
C SER A 31 4.34 -7.76 -2.67
N SER A 32 4.91 -8.64 -3.50
CA SER A 32 6.29 -8.52 -3.97
C SER A 32 6.54 -7.26 -4.80
N LEU A 33 5.59 -6.88 -5.66
CA LEU A 33 5.65 -5.66 -6.47
C LEU A 33 5.62 -4.41 -5.58
N ILE A 34 4.76 -4.40 -4.55
CA ILE A 34 4.67 -3.28 -3.60
C ILE A 34 5.98 -3.13 -2.83
N VAL A 35 6.55 -4.22 -2.30
CA VAL A 35 7.85 -4.17 -1.62
C VAL A 35 8.93 -3.67 -2.55
N ALA A 36 9.01 -4.20 -3.77
CA ALA A 36 10.00 -3.77 -4.74
C ALA A 36 9.92 -2.28 -5.08
N ALA A 37 8.70 -1.75 -5.24
CA ALA A 37 8.50 -0.33 -5.46
C ALA A 37 8.93 0.52 -4.26
N ALA A 38 8.72 0.05 -3.04
CA ALA A 38 9.05 0.79 -1.82
C ALA A 38 10.53 0.68 -1.41
N SER A 39 11.21 -0.43 -1.73
CA SER A 39 12.56 -0.73 -1.25
C SER A 39 13.63 -0.82 -2.33
N ASP A 40 13.28 -0.59 -3.60
CA ASP A 40 14.17 -0.70 -4.76
C ASP A 40 14.93 -2.04 -4.80
N SER A 41 14.28 -3.11 -4.34
CA SER A 41 14.89 -4.45 -4.17
C SER A 41 13.84 -5.56 -4.11
N PHE A 42 14.25 -6.79 -4.44
CA PHE A 42 13.36 -7.95 -4.48
C PHE A 42 13.73 -8.97 -3.40
N PRO A 43 13.24 -8.80 -2.14
CA PRO A 43 13.51 -9.77 -1.10
C PRO A 43 12.85 -11.12 -1.41
N PRO A 44 13.52 -12.25 -1.11
CA PRO A 44 13.01 -13.58 -1.46
C PRO A 44 11.77 -13.99 -0.66
N ASN A 45 11.57 -13.41 0.53
CA ASN A 45 10.45 -13.70 1.41
C ASN A 45 9.63 -12.44 1.63
N VAL A 46 8.43 -12.42 1.06
CA VAL A 46 7.46 -11.33 1.22
C VAL A 46 6.19 -11.88 1.87
N PRO A 47 5.63 -11.21 2.90
CA PRO A 47 4.36 -11.62 3.47
C PRO A 47 3.25 -11.69 2.41
N PRO A 48 2.30 -12.63 2.50
CA PRO A 48 1.24 -12.78 1.50
C PRO A 48 0.28 -11.58 1.34
N VAL A 49 0.22 -10.72 2.36
CA VAL A 49 -0.50 -9.44 2.35
C VAL A 49 0.29 -8.46 3.21
N LEU A 50 0.54 -7.26 2.70
CA LEU A 50 1.21 -6.18 3.43
C LEU A 50 0.22 -5.29 4.18
N PRO A 51 0.64 -4.62 5.27
CA PRO A 51 -0.09 -3.46 5.76
C PRO A 51 -0.08 -2.33 4.71
N ASP A 52 -0.99 -1.37 4.88
CA ASP A 52 -1.01 -0.14 4.08
C ASP A 52 0.41 0.47 4.03
N THR A 53 0.96 0.56 2.82
CA THR A 53 2.35 0.94 2.57
C THR A 53 2.40 2.38 2.11
N ASN A 54 2.97 3.26 2.92
CA ASN A 54 3.22 4.65 2.53
C ASN A 54 4.51 4.73 1.73
N LEU A 55 4.44 5.29 0.53
CA LEU A 55 5.63 5.55 -0.26
C LEU A 55 6.31 6.85 0.19
N PRO A 56 7.65 6.95 0.07
CA PRO A 56 8.39 8.18 0.33
C PRO A 56 7.87 9.33 -0.54
N LEU A 57 7.79 10.54 0.03
CA LEU A 57 7.27 11.71 -0.70
C LEU A 57 8.20 12.13 -1.84
N GLU A 58 9.48 11.81 -1.72
CA GLU A 58 10.53 12.10 -2.70
C GLU A 58 10.30 11.36 -4.03
N PHE A 59 9.43 10.34 -4.05
CA PHE A 59 9.05 9.64 -5.28
C PHE A 59 8.10 10.48 -6.16
N PHE A 60 7.49 11.52 -5.61
CA PHE A 60 6.47 12.31 -6.30
C PHE A 60 6.89 13.78 -6.38
N PRO A 61 6.98 14.37 -7.59
CA PRO A 61 7.47 15.74 -7.78
C PRO A 61 6.63 16.78 -7.04
N ASP A 62 5.33 16.52 -6.88
CA ASP A 62 4.39 17.40 -6.18
C ASP A 62 4.30 17.12 -4.66
N GLY A 63 5.11 16.19 -4.14
CA GLY A 63 5.11 15.80 -2.73
C GLY A 63 3.77 15.25 -2.24
N VAL A 64 2.98 14.67 -3.15
CA VAL A 64 1.66 14.10 -2.84
C VAL A 64 1.84 12.80 -2.05
N PRO A 65 1.25 12.68 -0.84
CA PRO A 65 1.31 11.43 -0.08
C PRO A 65 0.58 10.31 -0.81
N VAL A 66 1.27 9.19 -1.02
CA VAL A 66 0.70 7.99 -1.65
C VAL A 66 0.74 6.82 -0.69
N THR A 67 -0.43 6.20 -0.50
CA THR A 67 -0.58 4.94 0.24
C THR A 67 -0.98 3.84 -0.73
N ILE A 68 -0.20 2.76 -0.76
CA ILE A 68 -0.52 1.54 -1.50
C ILE A 68 -1.17 0.52 -0.56
N VAL A 69 -2.27 -0.07 -1.03
CA VAL A 69 -3.07 -1.06 -0.31
C VAL A 69 -2.91 -2.39 -1.02
N ASP A 70 -2.33 -3.35 -0.31
CA ASP A 70 -2.25 -4.72 -0.77
C ASP A 70 -3.57 -5.46 -0.51
N THR A 71 -3.98 -6.33 -1.44
CA THR A 71 -5.22 -7.09 -1.31
C THR A 71 -4.97 -8.58 -1.21
N SER A 72 -5.68 -9.22 -0.28
CA SER A 72 -5.67 -10.68 -0.17
C SER A 72 -6.36 -11.28 -1.39
N SER A 73 -5.74 -12.26 -2.03
CA SER A 73 -6.39 -13.08 -3.08
C SER A 73 -7.30 -14.16 -2.50
N ARG A 74 -7.68 -14.08 -1.22
CA ARG A 74 -8.63 -15.01 -0.61
C ARG A 74 -10.04 -14.60 -1.01
N TYR A 75 -10.80 -15.55 -1.55
CA TYR A 75 -12.24 -15.36 -1.73
C TYR A 75 -12.88 -15.12 -0.36
N ILE A 76 -13.75 -14.12 -0.28
CA ILE A 76 -14.61 -13.97 0.88
C ILE A 76 -15.66 -15.08 0.83
N THR A 77 -15.45 -16.13 1.60
CA THR A 77 -16.47 -17.15 1.77
C THR A 77 -17.55 -16.58 2.67
N SER A 78 -18.67 -16.13 2.09
CA SER A 78 -19.89 -15.90 2.87
C SER A 78 -20.29 -17.23 3.49
N ARG A 79 -20.16 -17.36 4.82
CA ARG A 79 -20.71 -18.52 5.53
C ARG A 79 -22.22 -18.47 5.33
N SER A 80 -22.76 -19.41 4.56
CA SER A 80 -24.19 -19.63 4.51
C SER A 80 -24.65 -20.11 5.88
N ILE A 81 -25.68 -19.44 6.40
CA ILE A 81 -26.49 -19.86 7.55
C ILE A 81 -27.28 -21.11 7.17
#